data_AF-A0A2L2N872-F1
#
_entry.id   AF-A0A2L2N872-F1
#
_cell.length_a   1.000
_cell.length_b   1.000
_cell.length_c   1.000
_cell.angle_alpha   90.00
_cell.angle_beta   90.00
_cell.angle_gamma   90.00
#
_symmetry.space_group_name_H-M   'P 1'
#
loop_
_entity.id
_entity.type
_entity.pdbx_description
1 polymer ?
#
loop_
_entity_poly.entity_id
_entity_poly.type
_entity_poly.pdbx_seq_one_letter_code
_entity_poly.pdbx_strand_id
1 'polypeptide(L)'
;MSITVEKALRNNQSILHNFGLVEELDEQAAEIISGGTNQSKNFTITNNTTGTIFYTVDDAFGYISPGQKQNFNTKYDGKMSFDKDISPNDINVQQQDLKDGKAYQFIPSAGNPNIIQLV
;
A
#
# COMPACT_ATOMS: atom_id res chain seq x y z
N MET A 1 65.38 -0.10 17.17
CA MET A 1 64.17 -0.19 18.01
C MET A 1 62.96 -0.05 17.11
N SER A 2 62.44 -1.16 16.57
CA SER A 2 61.42 -1.17 15.51
C SER A 2 60.08 -1.78 15.96
N ILE A 3 59.79 -1.76 17.26
CA ILE A 3 58.64 -2.46 17.84
C ILE A 3 57.33 -1.64 17.76
N THR A 4 57.40 -0.36 17.37
CA THR A 4 56.23 0.53 17.40
C THR A 4 55.36 0.46 16.13
N VAL A 5 55.89 0.01 14.99
CA VAL A 5 55.17 0.01 13.70
C VAL A 5 54.34 -1.27 13.49
N GLU A 6 54.84 -2.43 13.92
CA GLU A 6 54.12 -3.71 13.76
C GLU A 6 52.85 -3.80 14.62
N LYS A 7 52.85 -3.14 15.79
CA LYS A 7 51.68 -3.12 16.69
C LYS A 7 50.51 -2.30 16.11
N ALA A 8 50.80 -1.26 15.34
CA ALA A 8 49.79 -0.44 14.67
C ALA A 8 49.19 -1.16 13.46
N LEU A 9 50.00 -1.89 12.67
CA LEU A 9 49.49 -2.69 11.54
C LEU A 9 48.61 -3.87 11.99
N ARG A 10 48.96 -4.57 13.07
CA ARG A 10 48.12 -5.66 13.62
C ARG A 10 46.79 -5.15 14.19
N ASN A 11 46.77 -3.98 14.81
CA ASN A 11 45.55 -3.39 15.34
C ASN A 11 44.61 -2.95 14.20
N ASN A 12 45.16 -2.35 13.14
CA ASN A 12 44.36 -1.95 11.99
C ASN A 12 43.78 -3.13 11.20
N GLN A 13 44.47 -4.27 11.11
CA GLN A 13 43.91 -5.46 10.45
C GLN A 13 42.75 -6.11 11.24
N SER A 14 42.74 -6.02 12.57
CA SER A 14 41.63 -6.50 13.40
C SER A 14 40.42 -5.56 13.32
N ILE A 15 40.67 -4.26 13.15
CA ILE A 15 39.64 -3.25 12.98
C ILE A 15 38.93 -3.43 11.64
N LEU A 16 39.66 -3.56 10.52
CA LEU A 16 39.02 -3.77 9.20
C LEU A 16 38.15 -5.03 9.13
N HIS A 17 38.49 -6.10 9.86
CA HIS A 17 37.67 -7.32 9.90
C HIS A 17 36.35 -7.12 10.66
N ASN A 18 36.34 -6.27 11.69
CA ASN A 18 35.12 -5.92 12.42
C ASN A 18 34.26 -4.88 11.68
N PHE A 19 34.86 -4.00 10.89
CA PHE A 19 34.11 -3.02 10.09
C PHE A 19 33.42 -3.66 8.88
N GLY A 20 34.04 -4.64 8.22
CA GLY A 20 33.41 -5.37 7.11
C GLY A 20 32.21 -6.22 7.53
N LEU A 21 32.24 -6.82 8.72
CA LEU A 21 31.10 -7.58 9.27
C LEU A 21 29.98 -6.69 9.83
N VAL A 22 30.26 -5.44 10.19
CA VAL A 22 29.25 -4.49 10.67
C VAL A 22 28.55 -3.80 9.49
N GLU A 23 29.27 -3.48 8.41
CA GLU A 23 28.65 -2.96 7.18
C GLU A 23 27.79 -4.01 6.48
N GLU A 24 28.23 -5.27 6.39
CA GLU A 24 27.40 -6.34 5.79
C GLU A 24 26.15 -6.69 6.63
N LEU A 25 26.16 -6.45 7.94
CA LEU A 25 24.99 -6.60 8.79
C LEU A 25 24.04 -5.40 8.69
N ASP A 26 24.51 -4.20 8.38
CA ASP A 26 23.64 -3.03 8.22
C ASP A 26 22.93 -3.05 6.86
N GLU A 27 23.59 -3.53 5.79
CA GLU A 27 22.93 -3.79 4.50
C GLU A 27 21.90 -4.95 4.60
N GLN A 28 22.23 -6.05 5.29
CA GLN A 28 21.26 -7.13 5.51
C GLN A 28 20.18 -6.77 6.55
N ALA A 29 20.44 -5.87 7.51
CA ALA A 29 19.43 -5.38 8.45
C ALA A 29 18.49 -4.35 7.80
N ALA A 30 18.97 -3.53 6.85
CA ALA A 30 18.11 -2.68 6.05
C ALA A 30 17.15 -3.50 5.16
N GLU A 31 17.59 -4.68 4.68
CA GLU A 31 16.73 -5.59 3.93
C GLU A 31 15.80 -6.42 4.83
N ILE A 32 16.21 -6.80 6.05
CA ILE A 32 15.36 -7.55 6.98
C ILE A 32 14.35 -6.65 7.71
N ILE A 33 14.63 -5.36 7.90
CA ILE A 33 13.62 -4.35 8.32
C ILE A 33 12.72 -3.93 7.14
N SER A 34 13.04 -4.35 5.90
CA SER A 34 12.09 -4.37 4.78
C SER A 34 11.27 -5.66 4.70
N GLY A 35 11.46 -6.59 5.65
CA GLY A 35 10.72 -7.85 5.80
C GLY A 35 9.22 -7.69 6.10
N GLY A 36 8.71 -6.48 6.18
CA GLY A 36 7.29 -6.19 6.01
C GLY A 36 6.99 -6.03 4.53
N THR A 37 6.93 -7.14 3.79
CA THR A 37 6.42 -7.27 2.41
C THR A 37 5.79 -5.99 1.87
N ASN A 38 6.52 -5.26 1.02
CA ASN A 38 6.00 -4.22 0.13
C ASN A 38 4.98 -4.84 -0.85
N GLN A 39 3.87 -5.40 -0.35
CA GLN A 39 2.75 -5.83 -1.16
C GLN A 39 1.94 -4.60 -1.52
N SER A 40 2.54 -3.78 -2.39
CA SER A 40 1.80 -2.69 -3.01
C SER A 40 0.70 -3.30 -3.86
N LYS A 41 -0.56 -3.08 -3.47
CA LYS A 41 -1.71 -3.54 -4.25
C LYS A 41 -2.02 -2.52 -5.33
N ASN A 42 -2.07 -3.00 -6.56
CA ASN A 42 -2.53 -2.27 -7.72
C ASN A 42 -3.90 -2.78 -8.12
N PHE A 43 -4.88 -1.91 -8.21
CA PHE A 43 -6.20 -2.27 -8.71
C PHE A 43 -6.81 -1.10 -9.45
N THR A 44 -7.84 -1.40 -10.23
CA THR A 44 -8.54 -0.40 -11.01
C THR A 44 -10.00 -0.40 -10.64
N ILE A 45 -10.61 0.77 -10.48
CA ILE A 45 -12.04 0.90 -10.24
C ILE A 45 -12.64 1.78 -11.32
N THR A 46 -13.78 1.37 -11.86
CA THR A 46 -14.58 2.17 -12.80
C THR A 46 -15.92 2.49 -12.18
N ASN A 47 -16.38 3.73 -12.31
CA ASN A 47 -17.71 4.10 -11.87
C ASN A 47 -18.72 3.98 -13.02
N ASN A 48 -19.54 2.93 -13.02
CA ASN A 48 -20.61 2.71 -13.99
C ASN A 48 -21.99 3.12 -13.45
N THR A 49 -22.02 3.93 -12.39
CA THR A 49 -23.26 4.54 -11.87
C THR A 49 -23.49 5.91 -12.51
N THR A 50 -24.66 6.50 -12.27
CA THR A 50 -25.02 7.85 -12.73
C THR A 50 -24.53 8.96 -11.81
N GLY A 51 -24.06 8.62 -10.59
CA GLY A 51 -23.66 9.56 -9.55
C GLY A 51 -22.16 9.53 -9.26
N THR A 52 -21.65 10.61 -8.66
CA THR A 52 -20.29 10.60 -8.11
C THR A 52 -20.26 9.72 -6.86
N ILE A 53 -19.29 8.81 -6.79
CA ILE A 53 -19.08 7.96 -5.61
C ILE A 53 -17.99 8.56 -4.74
N PHE A 54 -18.28 8.77 -3.46
CA PHE A 54 -17.30 9.13 -2.44
C PHE A 54 -16.86 7.87 -1.70
N TYR A 55 -15.56 7.75 -1.43
CA TYR A 55 -14.99 6.55 -0.84
C TYR A 55 -13.76 6.85 0.01
N THR A 56 -13.31 5.86 0.75
CA THR A 56 -11.98 5.79 1.35
C THR A 56 -11.27 4.52 0.90
N VAL A 57 -9.98 4.61 0.58
CA VAL A 57 -9.08 3.46 0.40
C VAL A 57 -8.03 3.56 1.48
N ASP A 58 -7.98 2.57 2.39
CA ASP A 58 -7.03 2.57 3.52
C ASP A 58 -7.03 3.92 4.26
N ASP A 59 -8.22 4.40 4.61
CA ASP A 59 -8.51 5.68 5.28
C ASP A 59 -8.21 6.95 4.45
N ALA A 60 -7.71 6.84 3.22
CA ALA A 60 -7.54 7.96 2.32
C ALA A 60 -8.83 8.26 1.54
N PHE A 61 -9.40 9.45 1.75
CA PHE A 61 -10.62 9.89 1.08
C PHE A 61 -10.41 10.22 -0.40
N GLY A 62 -11.40 9.87 -1.21
CA GLY A 62 -11.44 10.19 -2.63
C GLY A 62 -12.85 10.18 -3.20
N TYR A 63 -12.95 10.53 -4.48
CA TYR A 63 -14.18 10.41 -5.25
C TYR A 63 -13.90 9.94 -6.67
N ILE A 64 -14.91 9.38 -7.33
CA ILE A 64 -14.84 8.95 -8.72
C ILE A 64 -16.13 9.36 -9.45
N SER A 65 -15.98 10.16 -10.51
CA SER A 65 -17.13 10.67 -11.29
C SER A 65 -17.76 9.58 -12.17
N PRO A 66 -19.02 9.74 -12.61
CA PRO A 66 -19.66 8.81 -13.53
C PRO A 66 -18.83 8.55 -14.79
N GLY A 67 -18.67 7.29 -15.17
CA GLY A 67 -17.87 6.84 -16.32
C GLY A 67 -16.35 6.94 -16.14
N GLN A 68 -15.87 7.50 -15.02
CA GLN A 68 -14.44 7.61 -14.76
C GLN A 68 -13.86 6.25 -14.38
N LYS A 69 -12.65 6.01 -14.87
CA LYS A 69 -11.79 4.88 -14.49
C LYS A 69 -10.59 5.42 -13.75
N GLN A 70 -10.28 4.83 -12.59
CA GLN A 70 -9.15 5.23 -11.76
C GLN A 70 -8.29 4.03 -11.40
N ASN A 71 -6.98 4.20 -11.52
CA ASN A 71 -5.99 3.22 -11.06
C ASN A 71 -5.52 3.60 -9.67
N PHE A 72 -5.39 2.61 -8.80
CA PHE A 72 -4.95 2.77 -7.44
C PHE A 72 -3.68 1.98 -7.22
N ASN A 73 -2.79 2.56 -6.42
CA ASN A 73 -1.62 1.92 -5.87
C ASN A 73 -1.61 2.24 -4.37
N THR A 74 -1.78 1.23 -3.54
CA THR A 74 -1.71 1.35 -2.08
C THR A 74 -0.62 0.42 -1.56
N LYS A 75 0.13 0.88 -0.55
CA LYS A 75 1.13 0.05 0.16
C LYS A 75 0.52 -0.73 1.33
N TYR A 76 -0.80 -0.63 1.52
CA TYR A 76 -1.55 -1.20 2.63
C TYR A 76 -2.47 -2.34 2.16
N ASP A 77 -3.49 -2.63 2.98
CA ASP A 77 -4.41 -3.75 2.78
C ASP A 77 -5.37 -3.56 1.60
N GLY A 78 -5.53 -2.36 1.04
CA GLY A 78 -6.48 -2.09 -0.03
C GLY A 78 -7.92 -2.22 0.44
N LYS A 79 -8.23 -1.72 1.64
CA LYS A 79 -9.57 -1.72 2.20
C LYS A 79 -10.35 -0.53 1.68
N MET A 80 -11.36 -0.80 0.87
CA MET A 80 -12.26 0.21 0.33
C MET A 80 -13.47 0.36 1.24
N SER A 81 -13.85 1.59 1.56
CA SER A 81 -15.17 1.91 2.15
C SER A 81 -15.89 2.93 1.28
N PHE A 82 -17.20 2.76 1.09
CA PHE A 82 -18.02 3.70 0.32
C PHE A 82 -19.45 3.69 0.83
N ASP A 83 -20.19 4.77 0.62
CA ASP A 83 -21.63 4.77 0.90
C ASP A 83 -22.35 3.94 -0.17
N LYS A 84 -23.07 2.92 0.27
CA LYS A 84 -23.83 2.06 -0.64
C LYS A 84 -25.13 2.74 -1.09
N ASP A 85 -25.59 3.78 -0.42
CA ASP A 85 -26.81 4.50 -0.78
C ASP A 85 -26.46 5.90 -1.28
N ILE A 86 -27.04 6.31 -2.41
CA ILE A 86 -26.90 7.69 -2.90
C ILE A 86 -27.85 8.66 -2.16
N SER A 87 -28.77 8.13 -1.36
CA SER A 87 -29.75 8.90 -0.63
C SER A 87 -29.10 9.77 0.44
N PRO A 88 -29.36 11.08 0.48
CA PRO A 88 -28.69 11.99 1.42
C PRO A 88 -29.12 11.80 2.88
N ASN A 89 -30.14 10.97 3.13
CA ASN A 89 -30.78 10.84 4.44
C ASN A 89 -30.32 9.61 5.22
N ASP A 90 -29.54 8.72 4.62
CA ASP A 90 -29.07 7.50 5.29
C ASP A 90 -27.66 7.18 4.81
N ILE A 91 -26.70 7.15 5.73
CA ILE A 91 -25.32 6.78 5.42
C ILE A 91 -25.19 5.28 5.64
N ASN A 92 -24.92 4.54 4.57
CA ASN A 92 -24.87 3.10 4.63
C ASN A 92 -23.56 2.56 4.07
N VAL A 93 -22.52 2.65 4.90
CA VAL A 93 -21.16 2.32 4.52
C VAL A 93 -20.99 0.82 4.25
N GLN A 94 -20.46 0.51 3.07
CA GLN A 94 -19.99 -0.82 2.70
C GLN A 94 -18.47 -0.84 2.69
N GLN A 95 -17.88 -1.94 3.16
CA GLN A 95 -16.44 -2.18 3.16
C GLN A 95 -16.08 -3.42 2.34
N GLN A 96 -14.96 -3.36 1.64
CA GLN A 96 -14.48 -4.46 0.81
C GLN A 96 -12.95 -4.49 0.73
N ASP A 97 -12.38 -5.68 0.92
CA ASP A 97 -10.96 -5.93 0.70
C ASP A 97 -10.68 -6.07 -0.81
N LEU A 98 -9.85 -5.17 -1.34
CA LEU A 98 -9.43 -5.19 -2.73
C LEU A 98 -8.19 -6.07 -2.90
N LYS A 99 -8.18 -6.81 -4.00
CA LYS A 99 -7.13 -7.76 -4.36
C LYS A 99 -6.23 -7.13 -5.41
N ASP A 100 -4.94 -7.43 -5.30
CA ASP A 100 -3.94 -6.97 -6.25
C ASP A 100 -4.24 -7.50 -7.67
N GLY A 101 -3.96 -6.66 -8.67
CA GLY A 101 -4.19 -6.91 -10.09
C GLY A 101 -5.66 -6.97 -10.52
N LYS A 102 -6.64 -6.73 -9.63
CA LYS A 102 -8.06 -6.81 -9.98
C LYS A 102 -8.62 -5.49 -10.50
N ALA A 103 -9.63 -5.64 -11.34
CA ALA A 103 -10.48 -4.53 -11.78
C ALA A 103 -11.85 -4.70 -11.12
N TYR A 104 -12.36 -3.59 -10.59
CA TYR A 104 -13.65 -3.50 -9.94
C TYR A 104 -14.53 -2.46 -10.62
N GLN A 105 -15.84 -2.56 -10.42
CA GLN A 105 -16.81 -1.62 -10.96
C GLN A 105 -17.86 -1.26 -9.93
N PHE A 106 -18.09 0.04 -9.74
CA PHE A 106 -19.31 0.49 -9.08
C PHE A 106 -20.47 0.34 -10.05
N ILE A 107 -21.46 -0.45 -9.67
CA ILE A 107 -22.68 -0.66 -10.43
C ILE A 107 -23.90 -0.43 -9.53
N PRO A 108 -25.03 0.01 -10.09
CA PRO A 108 -26.28 -0.01 -9.34
C PRO A 108 -26.72 -1.45 -9.07
N SER A 109 -27.27 -1.71 -7.89
CA SER A 109 -27.81 -3.00 -7.50
C SER A 109 -29.02 -3.35 -8.39
N ALA A 110 -29.11 -4.63 -8.78
CA ALA A 110 -30.28 -5.13 -9.48
C ALA A 110 -31.55 -4.84 -8.67
N GLY A 111 -32.51 -4.14 -9.28
CA GLY A 111 -33.79 -3.80 -8.66
C GLY A 111 -33.83 -2.50 -7.84
N ASN A 112 -32.68 -1.89 -7.52
CA ASN A 112 -32.66 -0.57 -6.89
C ASN A 112 -31.46 0.26 -7.37
N PRO A 113 -31.67 1.26 -8.26
CA PRO A 113 -30.60 2.06 -8.83
C PRO A 113 -29.93 3.00 -7.82
N ASN A 114 -30.54 3.21 -6.64
CA ASN A 114 -29.98 4.05 -5.58
C ASN A 114 -29.00 3.28 -4.69
N ILE A 115 -29.02 1.94 -4.75
CA ILE A 115 -28.06 1.10 -4.04
C ILE A 115 -26.89 0.80 -4.97
N ILE A 116 -25.68 1.04 -4.49
CA ILE A 116 -24.42 0.84 -5.20
C ILE A 116 -23.76 -0.43 -4.70
N GLN A 117 -23.15 -1.17 -5.61
CA GLN A 117 -22.34 -2.35 -5.33
C GLN A 117 -20.99 -2.23 -6.03
N LEU A 118 -19.97 -2.83 -5.41
CA LEU A 118 -18.65 -2.97 -6.02
C LEU A 118 -18.44 -4.43 -6.43
N VAL A 119 -18.30 -4.67 -7.73
CA VAL A 119 -18.12 -6.00 -8.34
C VAL A 119 -16.78 -6.18 -8.99
#